data_AF-A0A2V5NRN7-F1
#
_entry.id   AF-A0A2V5NRN7-F1
#
_cell.length_a   1.000
_cell.length_b   1.000
_cell.length_c   1.000
_cell.angle_alpha   90.00
_cell.angle_beta   90.00
_cell.angle_gamma   90.00
#
_symmetry.space_group_name_H-M   'P 1'
#
loop_
_entity.id
_entity.type
_entity.pdbx_description
1 polymer ?
#
loop_
_entity_poly.entity_id
_entity_poly.type
_entity_poly.pdbx_seq_one_letter_code
_entity_poly.pdbx_strand_id
1 'polypeptide(L)'
;MNPDLVARDDEGKAYTVRYEAVNAMLLNEFIKEHRRNETQQQQLDALSAVVKEQAMQIQKVSGQLWAIQAAPRLVSSYLNF
;
A
#
# COMPACT_ATOMS: atom_id res chain seq x y z
N MET A 1 3.91 -25.52 8.58
CA MET A 1 3.60 -26.26 9.83
C MET A 1 4.85 -26.99 10.29
N ASN A 2 5.19 -26.92 11.59
CA ASN A 2 6.33 -27.66 12.15
C ASN A 2 5.88 -29.09 12.54
N PRO A 3 6.48 -30.16 11.96
CA PRO A 3 6.17 -31.55 12.30
C PRO A 3 6.40 -31.90 13.78
N ASP A 4 7.28 -31.18 14.47
CA ASP A 4 7.62 -31.40 15.88
C ASP A 4 6.48 -31.07 16.85
N LEU A 5 5.42 -30.42 16.35
CA LEU A 5 4.22 -30.10 17.13
C LEU A 5 3.31 -31.32 17.32
N VAL A 6 3.59 -32.41 16.61
CA VAL A 6 2.79 -33.64 16.64
C VAL A 6 3.39 -34.61 17.65
N ALA A 7 2.65 -34.90 18.71
CA ALA A 7 3.00 -35.97 19.63
C ALA A 7 2.72 -37.32 18.96
N ARG A 8 3.70 -38.23 19.09
CA ARG A 8 3.66 -39.58 18.55
C ARG A 8 3.66 -40.60 19.68
N ASP A 9 2.97 -41.71 19.46
CA ASP A 9 2.97 -42.86 20.37
C ASP A 9 4.26 -43.69 20.23
N ASP A 10 4.35 -44.77 20.98
CA ASP A 10 5.52 -45.65 21.04
C ASP A 10 5.81 -46.34 19.68
N GLU A 11 4.84 -46.40 18.78
CA GLU A 11 4.96 -46.92 17.41
C GLU A 11 5.32 -45.81 16.39
N GLY A 12 5.48 -44.57 16.86
CA GLY A 12 5.79 -43.41 16.05
C GLY A 12 4.59 -42.83 15.29
N LYS A 13 3.36 -43.25 15.60
CA LYS A 13 2.14 -42.76 14.96
C LYS A 13 1.65 -41.50 15.67
N ALA A 14 1.29 -40.50 14.87
CA ALA A 14 0.76 -39.22 15.36
C ALA A 14 -0.59 -39.42 16.05
N TYR A 15 -0.73 -38.95 17.30
CA TYR A 15 -1.98 -39.08 18.05
C TYR A 15 -2.54 -37.77 18.60
N THR A 16 -1.72 -36.73 18.77
CA THR A 16 -2.21 -35.39 19.16
C THR A 16 -1.26 -34.27 18.72
N VAL A 17 -1.72 -33.03 18.76
CA VAL A 17 -0.90 -31.83 18.54
C VAL A 17 -0.71 -31.11 19.88
N ARG A 18 0.51 -30.63 20.16
CA ARG A 18 0.82 -29.87 21.38
C ARG A 18 0.15 -28.49 21.34
N TYR A 19 -1.07 -28.40 21.88
CA TYR A 19 -1.89 -27.19 21.85
C TYR A 19 -1.19 -25.94 22.39
N GLU A 20 -0.42 -26.04 23.49
CA GLU A 20 0.32 -24.90 24.02
C GLU A 20 1.40 -24.38 23.05
N ALA A 21 2.10 -25.29 22.37
CA ALA A 21 3.11 -24.94 21.37
C ALA A 21 2.47 -24.33 20.11
N VAL A 22 1.30 -24.83 19.70
CA VAL A 22 0.52 -24.24 18.61
C VAL A 22 0.00 -22.85 18.98
N ASN A 23 -0.50 -22.65 20.20
CA ASN A 23 -1.00 -21.35 20.65
C ASN A 23 0.11 -20.30 20.68
N ALA A 24 1.30 -20.65 21.16
CA ALA A 24 2.46 -19.74 21.14
C ALA A 24 2.89 -19.39 19.71
N MET A 25 2.86 -20.36 18.79
CA MET A 25 3.15 -20.12 17.38
C MET A 25 2.09 -19.22 16.73
N LEU A 26 0.80 -19.48 16.97
CA LEU A 26 -0.30 -18.66 16.45
C LEU A 26 -0.25 -17.23 16.99
N LEU A 27 0.07 -17.04 18.27
CA LEU A 27 0.26 -15.71 18.85
C LEU A 27 1.41 -14.95 18.17
N ASN A 28 2.54 -15.64 17.93
CA ASN A 28 3.66 -15.04 17.21
C ASN A 28 3.29 -14.64 15.78
N GLU A 29 2.60 -15.52 15.04
CA GLU A 29 2.12 -15.21 13.69
C GLU A 29 1.10 -14.06 13.71
N PHE A 30 0.19 -14.03 14.67
CA PHE A 30 -0.76 -12.93 14.84
C PHE A 30 -0.05 -11.59 15.07
N ILE A 31 0.94 -11.54 15.95
CA ILE A 31 1.72 -10.32 16.22
C ILE A 31 2.49 -9.87 14.96
N LYS A 32 3.07 -10.80 14.21
CA LYS A 32 3.79 -10.49 12.96
C LYS A 32 2.84 -9.90 11.92
N GLU A 33 1.69 -10.54 11.68
CA GLU A 33 0.71 -10.07 10.71
C GLU A 33 0.08 -8.75 11.13
N HIS A 34 -0.16 -8.53 12.43
CA HIS A 34 -0.63 -7.24 12.94
C HIS A 34 0.36 -6.11 12.64
N ARG A 35 1.65 -6.29 12.96
CA ARG A 35 2.70 -5.29 12.64
C ARG A 35 2.82 -5.04 11.14
N ARG A 36 2.71 -6.10 10.33
CA ARG A 36 2.71 -5.98 8.87
C ARG A 36 1.52 -5.15 8.40
N ASN A 37 0.34 -5.38 8.96
CA ASN A 37 -0.87 -4.64 8.65
C ASN A 37 -0.75 -3.15 9.05
N GLU A 38 -0.20 -2.84 10.22
CA GLU A 38 0.09 -1.47 10.65
C GLU A 38 1.04 -0.76 9.68
N THR A 39 2.11 -1.45 9.27
CA THR A 39 3.07 -0.91 8.29
C THR A 39 2.41 -0.65 6.93
N GLN A 40 1.57 -1.58 6.47
CA GLN A 40 0.82 -1.41 5.23
C GLN A 40 -0.17 -0.25 5.31
N GLN A 41 -0.84 -0.07 6.45
CA GLN A 41 -1.76 1.05 6.65
C GLN A 41 -1.02 2.39 6.57
N GLN A 42 0.14 2.51 7.21
CA GLN A 42 0.99 3.71 7.11
C GLN A 42 1.42 4.01 5.67
N GLN A 43 1.78 2.97 4.90
CA GLN A 43 2.12 3.13 3.48
C GLN A 43 0.92 3.59 2.64
N LEU A 44 -0.28 3.06 2.92
CA LEU A 44 -1.51 3.48 2.25
C LEU A 44 -1.85 4.94 2.55
N ASP A 45 -1.70 5.38 3.80
CA ASP A 45 -1.96 6.76 4.19
C ASP A 45 -0.98 7.72 3.50
N ALA A 46 0.30 7.37 3.46
CA ALA A 46 1.32 8.13 2.75
C ALA A 46 1.03 8.21 1.24
N LEU A 47 0.66 7.09 0.61
CA LEU A 47 0.28 7.06 -0.80
C LEU A 47 -0.97 7.90 -1.07
N SER A 48 -1.97 7.85 -0.19
CA SER A 48 -3.17 8.68 -0.29
C SER A 48 -2.85 10.17 -0.27
N ALA A 49 -1.93 10.59 0.60
CA ALA A 49 -1.45 11.97 0.65
C ALA A 49 -0.78 12.39 -0.66
N VAL A 50 0.09 11.55 -1.22
CA VAL A 50 0.76 11.80 -2.50
C VAL A 50 -0.25 11.92 -3.65
N VAL A 51 -1.26 11.04 -3.70
CA VAL A 51 -2.31 11.09 -4.73
C VAL A 51 -3.11 12.40 -4.65
N LYS A 52 -3.46 12.86 -3.44
CA LYS A 52 -4.14 14.15 -3.24
C LYS A 52 -3.28 15.32 -3.73
N GLU A 53 -2.00 15.33 -3.39
CA GLU A 53 -1.05 16.34 -3.85
C GLU A 53 -0.95 16.37 -5.38
N GLN A 54 -0.79 15.21 -6.01
CA GLN A 54 -0.76 15.11 -7.48
C GLN A 54 -2.05 15.61 -8.12
N ALA A 55 -3.22 15.30 -7.54
CA ALA A 55 -4.49 15.80 -8.04
C ALA A 55 -4.56 17.34 -8.02
N MET A 56 -4.08 17.98 -6.95
CA MET A 56 -4.01 19.44 -6.88
C MET A 56 -3.04 20.03 -7.91
N GLN A 57 -1.88 19.39 -8.11
CA GLN A 57 -0.91 19.83 -9.12
C GLN A 57 -1.47 19.72 -10.54
N ILE A 58 -2.17 18.63 -10.85
CA ILE A 58 -2.86 18.45 -12.14
C ILE A 58 -3.89 19.55 -12.35
N GLN A 59 -4.74 19.83 -11.36
CA GLN A 59 -5.74 20.89 -11.44
C GLN A 59 -5.10 22.26 -11.71
N LYS A 60 -4.00 22.58 -11.02
CA LYS A 60 -3.26 23.83 -11.22
C LYS A 60 -2.73 23.94 -12.64
N VAL A 61 -2.08 22.89 -13.16
CA VAL A 61 -1.54 22.87 -14.53
C VAL A 61 -2.66 23.00 -15.55
N SER A 62 -3.78 22.29 -15.37
CA SER A 62 -4.97 22.43 -16.23
C SER A 62 -5.49 23.87 -16.25
N GLY A 63 -5.57 24.53 -15.09
CA GLY A 63 -5.95 25.94 -14.98
C GLY A 63 -5.02 26.87 -15.77
N GLN A 64 -3.70 26.66 -15.66
CA GLN A 64 -2.71 27.44 -16.41
C GLN A 64 -2.82 27.23 -17.93
N LEU A 65 -3.04 25.99 -18.37
CA LEU A 65 -3.23 25.68 -19.79
C LEU A 65 -4.48 26.35 -20.35
N TRP A 66 -5.60 26.33 -19.63
CA TRP A 66 -6.82 27.03 -20.03
C TRP A 66 -6.61 28.54 -20.10
N ALA A 67 -5.90 29.15 -19.15
CA ALA A 67 -5.59 30.58 -19.18
C ALA A 67 -4.74 30.96 -20.41
N ILE A 68 -3.76 30.14 -20.78
CA ILE A 68 -2.94 30.34 -21.99
C ILE A 68 -3.78 30.21 -23.26
N GLN A 69 -4.71 29.24 -23.32
CA GLN A 69 -5.60 29.07 -24.46
C GLN A 69 -6.65 30.19 -24.59
N ALA A 70 -7.10 30.74 -23.47
CA ALA A 70 -8.09 31.82 -23.42
C ALA A 70 -7.49 33.21 -23.68
N ALA A 71 -6.17 33.38 -23.56
CA ALA A 71 -5.49 34.62 -23.92
C ALA A 71 -5.51 34.80 -25.46
N PRO A 72 -5.98 35.95 -26.01
CA PRO A 72 -5.92 36.19 -27.44
C PRO A 72 -4.46 36.14 -27.91
N ARG A 73 -4.15 35.28 -28.89
CA ARG A 73 -2.85 35.28 -29.58
C ARG A 73 -2.71 36.58 -30.37
N LEU A 74 -2.18 37.63 -29.74
CA LEU A 74 -1.81 38.90 -30.40
C LEU A 74 -0.52 38.74 -31.20
N VAL A 75 -0.47 37.78 -32.13
CA VAL A 75 0.60 37.69 -33.14
C VAL A 75 -0.03 37.39 -34.50
N SER A 76 -0.62 38.42 -35.11
CA SER A 76 -0.78 38.49 -36.56
C SER A 76 -1.08 39.93 -36.98
N SER A 77 -0.05 40.69 -37.35
CA SER A 77 -0.08 41.78 -38.34
C SER A 77 1.17 42.67 -38.27
N TYR A 78 2.35 42.12 -38.53
CA TYR A 78 3.46 42.90 -39.12
C TYR A 78 4.24 42.01 -40.09
N LEU A 79 3.54 41.53 -41.12
CA LEU A 79 4.11 41.17 -42.42
C LEU A 79 3.25 41.86 -43.47
N ASN A 80 3.54 43.14 -43.69
CA ASN A 80 3.23 43.91 -44.89
C ASN A 80 4.00 45.21 -44.77
N PHE A 81 5.25 45.20 -45.25
CA PHE A 81 5.86 46.16 -46.17
C PHE A 81 7.21 45.59 -46.63
#